data_AF-A0A8D8Z784-F1
#
_entry.id   AF-A0A8D8Z784-F1
#
_cell.length_a   1.000
_cell.length_b   1.000
_cell.length_c   1.000
_cell.angle_alpha   90.00
_cell.angle_beta   90.00
_cell.angle_gamma   90.00
#
_symmetry.space_group_name_H-M   'P 1'
#
loop_
_entity.id
_entity.type
_entity.pdbx_description
1 polymer ?
#
loop_
_entity_poly.entity_id
_entity_poly.type
_entity_poly.pdbx_seq_one_letter_code
_entity_poly.pdbx_strand_id
1 'polypeptide(L)'
;MGITAQDDVLFAVFAESENPEGEGFNRPKNNSALCIYSLTFIRRKFMHNIQACFSGKGKRGLDFIISDVNCTKNGIPIGEDFCGVNLNTPLGGEQPIEALAVLNYSVRSTAVAATSTGDYTVVFVGTEDGHLKKIVVENSSFAFEYEDLKIEESAIVNPDLHLDQKSMHVYVMTERRVSKVKVHECNVYKTCWDCVNRKDPYCGWCSLE
;
A
#
# COMPACT_ATOMS: atom_id res chain seq x y z
N MET A 1 -14.94 -3.69 1.78
CA MET A 1 -14.22 -2.77 2.69
C MET A 1 -15.13 -1.97 3.63
N GLY A 2 -16.42 -1.74 3.31
CA GLY A 2 -17.28 -0.94 4.19
C GLY A 2 -16.85 0.53 4.26
N ILE A 3 -16.29 1.03 3.16
CA ILE A 3 -15.77 2.38 2.97
C ILE A 3 -16.51 3.05 1.80
N THR A 4 -16.49 4.38 1.77
CA THR A 4 -17.03 5.17 0.66
C THR A 4 -15.96 5.48 -0.39
N ALA A 5 -16.37 5.96 -1.57
CA ALA A 5 -15.43 6.39 -2.62
C ALA A 5 -14.56 7.60 -2.22
N GLN A 6 -14.89 8.29 -1.12
CA GLN A 6 -14.12 9.42 -0.59
C GLN A 6 -13.19 9.01 0.56
N ASP A 7 -13.25 7.77 1.01
CA ASP A 7 -12.43 7.32 2.13
C ASP A 7 -11.01 7.03 1.65
N ASP A 8 -10.03 7.52 2.39
CA ASP A 8 -8.62 7.30 2.08
C ASP A 8 -8.21 5.84 2.32
N VAL A 9 -7.37 5.34 1.40
CA VAL A 9 -6.82 3.99 1.40
C VAL A 9 -5.30 4.06 1.26
N LEU A 10 -4.60 3.29 2.08
CA LEU A 10 -3.16 3.12 2.02
C LEU A 10 -2.82 1.82 1.28
N PHE A 11 -2.08 1.96 0.19
CA PHE A 11 -1.44 0.84 -0.51
C PHE A 11 -0.02 0.70 0.00
N ALA A 12 0.36 -0.52 0.38
CA ALA A 12 1.68 -0.79 0.91
C ALA A 12 2.22 -2.11 0.35
N VAL A 13 3.51 -2.12 0.06
CA VAL A 13 4.25 -3.32 -0.32
C VAL A 13 5.10 -3.77 0.86
N PHE A 14 5.06 -5.08 1.14
CA PHE A 14 5.83 -5.71 2.21
C PHE A 14 6.70 -6.81 1.62
N ALA A 15 7.84 -7.06 2.24
CA ALA A 15 8.67 -8.22 1.93
C ALA A 15 8.73 -9.15 3.14
N GLU A 16 8.82 -10.44 2.88
CA GLU A 16 9.06 -11.43 3.92
C GLU A 16 10.43 -11.16 4.58
N SER A 17 10.52 -11.27 5.90
CA SER A 17 11.79 -11.09 6.61
C SER A 17 12.70 -12.32 6.45
N GLU A 18 14.02 -12.12 6.29
CA GLU A 18 15.01 -13.20 6.29
C GLU A 18 14.93 -14.05 7.57
N ASN A 19 14.84 -13.37 8.72
CA ASN A 19 14.78 -13.99 10.04
C ASN A 19 13.87 -13.19 10.98
N PRO A 20 12.60 -13.60 11.18
CA PRO A 20 11.64 -12.84 11.97
C PRO A 20 12.00 -12.67 13.46
N GLU A 21 12.80 -13.58 14.03
CA GLU A 21 13.03 -13.66 15.49
C GLU A 21 14.50 -13.40 15.89
N GLY A 22 15.33 -12.84 14.99
CA GLY A 22 16.75 -12.63 15.29
C GLY A 22 17.44 -11.54 14.46
N GLU A 23 18.77 -11.62 14.37
CA GLU A 23 19.54 -10.75 13.48
C GLU A 23 19.08 -10.95 12.04
N GLY A 24 18.78 -9.84 11.34
CA GLY A 24 18.21 -9.86 10.00
C GLY A 24 16.69 -9.68 9.94
N PHE A 25 16.00 -9.38 11.05
CA PHE A 25 14.56 -9.10 11.03
C PHE A 25 14.16 -7.97 10.06
N ASN A 26 15.06 -7.01 9.85
CA ASN A 26 14.90 -5.88 8.94
C ASN A 26 15.44 -6.14 7.52
N ARG A 27 15.97 -7.33 7.24
CA ARG A 27 16.46 -7.70 5.91
C ARG A 27 15.33 -8.36 5.13
N PRO A 28 14.91 -7.76 4.00
CA PRO A 28 13.82 -8.30 3.19
C PRO A 28 14.33 -9.44 2.29
N LYS A 29 13.57 -10.53 2.21
CA LYS A 29 13.69 -11.55 1.16
C LYS A 29 13.08 -11.04 -0.16
N ASN A 30 13.20 -11.87 -1.20
CA ASN A 30 12.62 -11.59 -2.51
C ASN A 30 11.09 -11.68 -2.51
N ASN A 31 10.51 -12.58 -1.71
CA ASN A 31 9.05 -12.72 -1.68
C ASN A 31 8.41 -11.44 -1.11
N SER A 32 7.48 -10.86 -1.87
CA SER A 32 6.80 -9.63 -1.48
C SER A 32 5.29 -9.72 -1.72
N ALA A 33 4.55 -8.84 -1.06
CA ALA A 33 3.10 -8.78 -1.11
C ALA A 33 2.61 -7.34 -1.23
N LEU A 34 1.54 -7.14 -1.99
CA LEU A 34 0.78 -5.89 -2.02
C LEU A 34 -0.41 -6.02 -1.07
N CYS A 35 -0.53 -5.08 -0.14
CA CYS A 35 -1.59 -5.01 0.86
C CYS A 35 -2.33 -3.67 0.78
N ILE A 36 -3.60 -3.69 1.18
CA ILE A 36 -4.50 -2.55 1.13
C ILE A 36 -5.08 -2.31 2.53
N TYR A 37 -4.97 -1.08 3.02
CA TYR A 37 -5.47 -0.69 4.34
C TYR A 37 -6.43 0.48 4.24
N SER A 38 -7.62 0.35 4.83
CA SER A 38 -8.51 1.49 5.03
C SER A 38 -7.96 2.38 6.16
N LEU A 39 -7.77 3.68 5.90
CA LEU A 39 -7.37 4.61 6.95
C LEU A 39 -8.43 4.71 8.06
N THR A 40 -9.71 4.58 7.71
CA THR A 40 -10.81 4.48 8.69
C THR A 40 -10.64 3.29 9.62
N PHE A 41 -10.24 2.13 9.10
CA PHE A 41 -10.00 0.94 9.93
C PHE A 41 -8.75 1.10 10.82
N ILE A 42 -7.66 1.65 10.27
CA ILE A 42 -6.44 1.97 11.03
C ILE A 42 -6.77 2.90 12.20
N ARG A 43 -7.50 3.99 11.93
CA ARG A 43 -7.95 4.95 12.95
C ARG A 43 -8.76 4.28 14.04
N ARG A 44 -9.75 3.45 13.69
CA ARG A 44 -10.55 2.70 14.68
C ARG A 44 -9.68 1.82 15.56
N LYS A 45 -8.67 1.15 15.01
CA LYS A 45 -7.74 0.31 15.80
C LYS A 45 -6.90 1.16 16.75
N PHE A 46 -6.41 2.32 16.32
CA PHE A 46 -5.72 3.27 17.21
C PHE A 46 -6.62 3.77 18.34
N MET A 47 -7.84 4.22 18.01
CA MET A 47 -8.80 4.71 19.01
C MET A 47 -9.18 3.63 20.02
N HIS A 48 -9.37 2.40 19.56
CA HIS A 48 -9.62 1.25 20.42
C HIS A 48 -8.44 1.00 21.38
N ASN A 49 -7.19 1.06 20.89
CA ASN A 49 -6.00 0.88 21.71
C ASN A 49 -5.86 1.98 22.79
N ILE A 50 -6.12 3.24 22.41
CA ILE A 50 -6.12 4.37 23.36
C ILE A 50 -7.19 4.15 24.43
N GLN A 51 -8.43 3.85 24.04
CA GLN A 51 -9.53 3.60 24.97
C GLN A 51 -9.25 2.42 25.93
N ALA A 52 -8.64 1.34 25.42
CA ALA A 52 -8.25 0.20 26.24
C ALA A 52 -7.20 0.60 27.29
N CYS A 53 -6.17 1.35 26.89
CA CYS A 53 -5.14 1.83 27.81
C CYS A 53 -5.71 2.79 28.87
N PHE A 54 -6.56 3.75 28.48
CA PHE A 54 -7.22 4.66 29.44
C PHE A 54 -8.26 3.95 30.34
N SER A 55 -8.70 2.74 29.97
CA SER A 55 -9.46 1.86 30.85
C SER A 55 -8.60 1.06 31.84
N GLY A 56 -7.27 1.21 31.78
CA GLY A 56 -6.29 0.49 32.60
C GLY A 56 -5.93 -0.90 32.09
N LYS A 57 -6.16 -1.20 30.80
CA LYS A 57 -5.86 -2.50 30.20
C LYS A 57 -4.58 -2.45 29.38
N GLY A 58 -3.79 -3.52 29.47
CA GLY A 58 -2.57 -3.70 28.69
C GLY A 58 -1.39 -2.87 29.20
N LYS A 59 -0.34 -2.89 28.40
CA LYS A 59 0.88 -2.13 28.64
C LYS A 59 1.03 -1.06 27.57
N ARG A 60 1.73 0.00 27.96
CA ARG A 60 2.20 1.05 27.08
C ARG A 60 3.71 1.03 27.09
N GLY A 61 4.31 1.49 26.02
CA GLY A 61 5.75 1.45 25.88
C GLY A 61 6.08 1.34 24.41
N LEU A 62 7.30 1.76 24.11
CA LEU A 62 7.95 1.48 22.85
C LEU A 62 9.30 0.98 23.32
N ASP A 63 9.59 -0.32 23.20
CA ASP A 63 10.77 -0.95 23.81
C ASP A 63 12.08 -0.21 23.50
N PHE A 64 12.14 0.47 22.35
CA PHE A 64 13.26 1.29 21.91
C PHE A 64 13.36 2.69 22.56
N ILE A 65 12.32 3.18 23.24
CA ILE A 65 12.29 4.45 23.98
C ILE A 65 12.19 4.22 25.49
N ILE A 66 11.20 3.43 25.92
CA ILE A 66 10.88 3.18 27.33
C ILE A 66 10.37 1.74 27.44
N SER A 67 10.88 1.01 28.43
CA SER A 67 10.37 -0.32 28.79
C SER A 67 8.87 -0.31 29.06
N ASP A 68 8.20 -1.42 28.82
CA ASP A 68 6.78 -1.52 29.04
C ASP A 68 6.34 -1.12 30.46
N VAL A 69 5.37 -0.19 30.51
CA VAL A 69 4.70 0.28 31.72
C VAL A 69 3.23 -0.05 31.63
N ASN A 70 2.61 -0.43 32.75
CA ASN A 70 1.17 -0.68 32.77
C ASN A 70 0.37 0.60 32.46
N CYS A 71 -0.70 0.43 31.69
CA CYS A 71 -1.66 1.49 31.41
C CYS A 71 -2.39 1.94 32.68
N THR A 72 -2.57 3.24 32.84
CA THR A 72 -3.24 3.84 34.01
C THR A 72 -4.68 4.18 33.65
N LYS A 73 -5.63 3.67 34.45
CA LYS A 73 -7.05 3.97 34.29
C LYS A 73 -7.34 5.44 34.64
N ASN A 74 -8.08 6.13 33.77
CA ASN A 74 -8.59 7.48 34.04
C ASN A 74 -9.97 7.67 33.37
N GLY A 75 -10.81 8.54 33.92
CA GLY A 75 -12.14 8.87 33.39
C GLY A 75 -12.13 9.90 32.25
N ILE A 76 -11.01 10.07 31.55
CA ILE A 76 -10.92 11.02 30.43
C ILE A 76 -11.73 10.46 29.26
N PRO A 77 -12.72 11.21 28.72
CA PRO A 77 -13.44 10.79 27.54
C PRO A 77 -12.50 10.81 26.33
N ILE A 78 -12.39 9.68 25.64
CA ILE A 78 -11.57 9.54 24.42
C ILE A 78 -12.50 9.64 23.21
N GLY A 79 -12.56 10.84 22.63
CA GLY A 79 -13.31 11.15 21.41
C GLY A 79 -12.43 11.10 20.16
N GLU A 80 -13.07 11.30 19.01
CA GLU A 80 -12.42 11.30 17.68
C GLU A 80 -11.36 12.40 17.49
N ASP A 81 -11.39 13.44 18.31
CA ASP A 81 -10.50 14.59 18.34
C ASP A 81 -9.44 14.51 19.45
N PHE A 82 -9.28 13.34 20.07
CA PHE A 82 -8.31 13.16 21.14
C PHE A 82 -6.86 13.32 20.65
N CYS A 83 -6.19 14.38 21.11
CA CYS A 83 -4.82 14.71 20.72
C CYS A 83 -3.74 14.29 21.74
N GLY A 84 -4.08 13.45 22.72
CA GLY A 84 -3.14 13.01 23.75
C GLY A 84 -3.11 13.91 25.00
N VAL A 85 -2.58 13.35 26.09
CA VAL A 85 -2.32 14.03 27.37
C VAL A 85 -1.02 13.50 27.96
N ASN A 86 -0.47 14.15 28.99
CA ASN A 86 0.75 13.68 29.67
C ASN A 86 0.59 12.30 30.33
N LEU A 87 -0.63 11.82 30.52
CA LEU A 87 -0.92 10.46 31.01
C LEU A 87 -0.87 9.44 29.87
N ASN A 88 -0.37 8.23 30.17
CA ASN A 88 -0.29 7.11 29.23
C ASN A 88 0.51 7.40 27.94
N THR A 89 1.50 8.30 28.02
CA THR A 89 2.35 8.70 26.89
C THR A 89 3.82 8.32 27.18
N PRO A 90 4.59 7.81 26.21
CA PRO A 90 4.19 7.38 24.87
C PRO A 90 3.32 6.12 24.93
N LEU A 91 2.42 5.98 23.95
CA LEU A 91 1.58 4.80 23.76
C LEU A 91 2.02 4.07 22.51
N GLY A 92 2.47 2.83 22.67
CA GLY A 92 2.73 1.91 21.57
C GLY A 92 1.53 1.00 21.32
N GLY A 93 1.79 -0.16 20.72
CA GLY A 93 0.79 -1.21 20.55
C GLY A 93 1.47 -2.56 20.36
N GLU A 94 0.96 -3.58 21.05
CA GLU A 94 1.44 -4.97 20.91
C GLU A 94 0.76 -5.71 19.75
N GLN A 95 -0.44 -5.27 19.35
CA GLN A 95 -1.22 -5.92 18.31
C GLN A 95 -1.00 -5.24 16.95
N PRO A 96 -0.50 -5.96 15.93
CA PRO A 96 -0.32 -5.41 14.60
C PRO A 96 -1.67 -5.12 13.93
N ILE A 97 -1.63 -4.22 12.94
CA ILE A 97 -2.76 -4.01 12.03
C ILE A 97 -2.54 -4.95 10.84
N GLU A 98 -3.35 -6.00 10.77
CA GLU A 98 -3.25 -7.02 9.74
C GLU A 98 -4.13 -6.69 8.53
N ALA A 99 -3.68 -7.10 7.35
CA ALA A 99 -4.45 -7.08 6.10
C ALA A 99 -4.12 -8.33 5.29
N LEU A 100 -5.08 -8.80 4.50
CA LEU A 100 -4.84 -9.86 3.53
C LEU A 100 -4.10 -9.28 2.31
N ALA A 101 -3.06 -9.97 1.86
CA ALA A 101 -2.37 -9.62 0.62
C ALA A 101 -3.32 -9.79 -0.58
N VAL A 102 -3.40 -8.78 -1.43
CA VAL A 102 -4.18 -8.84 -2.68
C VAL A 102 -3.40 -9.50 -3.81
N LEU A 103 -2.07 -9.40 -3.77
CA LEU A 103 -1.14 -10.05 -4.70
C LEU A 103 0.15 -10.43 -3.98
N ASN A 104 0.75 -11.54 -4.40
CA ASN A 104 2.05 -12.00 -3.95
C ASN A 104 3.00 -12.11 -5.14
N TYR A 105 4.25 -11.74 -4.93
CA TYR A 105 5.32 -11.77 -5.91
C TYR A 105 6.51 -12.56 -5.38
N SER A 106 7.20 -13.27 -6.28
CA SER A 106 8.47 -13.95 -5.99
C SER A 106 9.69 -13.04 -6.12
N VAL A 107 9.46 -11.77 -6.48
CA VAL A 107 10.47 -10.70 -6.60
C VAL A 107 10.11 -9.57 -5.65
N ARG A 108 11.11 -8.85 -5.14
CA ARG A 108 10.86 -7.83 -4.14
C ARG A 108 10.26 -6.59 -4.79
N SER A 109 9.10 -6.21 -4.30
CA SER A 109 8.47 -4.93 -4.60
C SER A 109 9.19 -3.82 -3.81
N THR A 110 9.54 -2.73 -4.48
CA THR A 110 10.34 -1.62 -3.92
C THR A 110 9.62 -0.28 -3.92
N ALA A 111 8.55 -0.16 -4.70
CA ALA A 111 7.82 1.08 -4.85
C ALA A 111 6.33 0.82 -5.07
N VAL A 112 5.48 1.76 -4.67
CA VAL A 112 4.04 1.69 -4.91
C VAL A 112 3.47 3.09 -5.15
N ALA A 113 2.61 3.21 -6.14
CA ALA A 113 1.77 4.39 -6.37
C ALA A 113 0.38 3.95 -6.81
N ALA A 114 -0.64 4.78 -6.60
CA ALA A 114 -2.00 4.45 -6.99
C ALA A 114 -2.71 5.66 -7.61
N THR A 115 -3.66 5.37 -8.49
CA THR A 115 -4.58 6.33 -9.08
C THR A 115 -5.95 5.69 -9.26
N SER A 116 -6.95 6.47 -9.64
CA SER A 116 -8.25 5.97 -10.05
C SER A 116 -8.57 6.38 -11.50
N THR A 117 -9.41 5.58 -12.15
CA THR A 117 -10.01 5.88 -13.45
C THR A 117 -11.43 5.32 -13.48
N GLY A 118 -12.42 6.21 -13.64
CA GLY A 118 -13.83 5.84 -13.39
C GLY A 118 -13.99 5.24 -11.99
N ASP A 119 -14.57 4.03 -11.94
CA ASP A 119 -14.77 3.25 -10.71
C ASP A 119 -13.60 2.30 -10.38
N TYR A 120 -12.56 2.28 -11.22
CA TYR A 120 -11.42 1.38 -11.05
C TYR A 120 -10.29 2.06 -10.27
N THR A 121 -9.65 1.29 -9.40
CA THR A 121 -8.40 1.68 -8.76
C THR A 121 -7.24 0.96 -9.43
N VAL A 122 -6.23 1.73 -9.84
CA VAL A 122 -5.03 1.22 -10.51
C VAL A 122 -3.82 1.47 -9.63
N VAL A 123 -3.04 0.42 -9.39
CA VAL A 123 -1.83 0.44 -8.58
C VAL A 123 -0.63 0.12 -9.47
N PHE A 124 0.42 0.91 -9.32
CA PHE A 124 1.73 0.72 -9.94
C PHE A 124 2.69 0.18 -8.89
N VAL A 125 3.36 -0.92 -9.19
CA VAL A 125 4.37 -1.52 -8.31
C VAL A 125 5.71 -1.55 -9.03
N GLY A 126 6.72 -0.92 -8.44
CA GLY A 126 8.11 -1.03 -8.88
C GLY A 126 8.80 -2.22 -8.22
N THR A 127 9.71 -2.87 -8.93
CA THR A 127 10.43 -4.05 -8.44
C THR A 127 11.94 -3.85 -8.39
N GLU A 128 12.63 -4.72 -7.67
CA GLU A 128 14.09 -4.70 -7.56
C GLU A 128 14.83 -5.08 -8.85
N ASP A 129 14.19 -5.85 -9.74
CA ASP A 129 14.72 -6.26 -11.04
C ASP A 129 14.40 -5.26 -12.17
N GLY A 130 13.77 -4.12 -11.83
CA GLY A 130 13.61 -2.99 -12.74
C GLY A 130 12.36 -3.04 -13.60
N HIS A 131 11.31 -3.67 -13.09
CA HIS A 131 10.00 -3.72 -13.70
C HIS A 131 9.02 -2.75 -13.03
N LEU A 132 8.04 -2.31 -13.81
CA LEU A 132 6.87 -1.58 -13.36
C LEU A 132 5.62 -2.40 -13.71
N LYS A 133 4.97 -2.91 -12.67
CA LYS A 133 3.74 -3.70 -12.77
C LYS A 133 2.53 -2.80 -12.66
N LYS A 134 1.52 -3.02 -13.51
CA LYS A 134 0.23 -2.33 -13.45
C LYS A 134 -0.87 -3.28 -13.03
N ILE A 135 -1.58 -2.87 -11.99
CA ILE A 135 -2.52 -3.73 -11.28
C ILE A 135 -3.86 -3.00 -11.20
N VAL A 136 -4.94 -3.69 -11.48
CA VAL A 136 -6.30 -3.22 -11.18
C VAL A 136 -6.79 -3.90 -9.89
N VAL A 137 -7.31 -3.10 -8.96
CA VAL A 137 -7.84 -3.59 -7.68
C VAL A 137 -9.35 -3.72 -7.80
N GLU A 138 -9.88 -4.91 -7.58
CA GLU A 138 -11.34 -5.13 -7.57
C GLU A 138 -11.91 -4.98 -6.16
N ASN A 139 -11.21 -5.48 -5.14
CA ASN A 139 -11.61 -5.38 -3.74
C ASN A 139 -10.40 -5.54 -2.79
N SER A 140 -10.64 -5.49 -1.48
CA SER A 140 -9.59 -5.59 -0.44
C SER A 140 -8.84 -6.91 -0.39
N SER A 141 -9.25 -7.92 -1.15
CA SER A 141 -8.67 -9.26 -1.12
C SER A 141 -8.37 -9.79 -2.51
N PHE A 142 -8.63 -9.02 -3.56
CA PHE A 142 -8.43 -9.43 -4.94
C PHE A 142 -8.01 -8.26 -5.81
N ALA A 143 -6.90 -8.45 -6.52
CA ALA A 143 -6.40 -7.55 -7.53
C ALA A 143 -5.81 -8.38 -8.67
N PHE A 144 -5.67 -7.77 -9.85
CA PHE A 144 -5.19 -8.42 -11.06
C PHE A 144 -4.08 -7.59 -11.71
N GLU A 145 -2.92 -8.20 -11.94
CA GLU A 145 -1.86 -7.62 -12.76
C GLU A 145 -2.22 -7.82 -14.24
N TYR A 146 -2.37 -6.71 -14.97
CA TYR A 146 -2.72 -6.74 -16.39
C TYR A 146 -1.54 -6.39 -17.30
N GLU A 147 -0.49 -5.76 -16.76
CA GLU A 147 0.69 -5.38 -17.53
C GLU A 147 1.96 -5.41 -16.66
N ASP A 148 3.05 -5.88 -17.26
CA ASP A 148 4.40 -5.88 -16.67
C ASP A 148 5.36 -5.20 -17.66
N LEU A 149 5.86 -4.02 -17.28
CA LEU A 149 6.74 -3.20 -18.11
C LEU A 149 8.17 -3.27 -17.59
N LYS A 150 9.08 -3.77 -18.41
CA LYS A 150 10.51 -3.63 -18.14
C LYS A 150 10.95 -2.18 -18.32
N ILE A 151 11.34 -1.55 -17.22
CA ILE A 151 11.88 -0.20 -17.22
C ILE A 151 13.36 -0.29 -17.59
N GLU A 152 14.17 -0.89 -16.71
CA GLU A 152 15.61 -1.00 -16.87
C GLU A 152 16.08 -2.35 -16.32
N GLU A 153 16.68 -3.18 -17.17
CA GLU A 153 17.10 -4.53 -16.78
C GLU A 153 18.03 -4.49 -15.57
N SER A 154 17.70 -5.25 -14.52
CA SER A 154 18.52 -5.41 -13.30
C SER A 154 18.79 -4.12 -12.51
N ALA A 155 18.00 -3.06 -12.72
CA ALA A 155 18.12 -1.83 -11.95
C ALA A 155 16.92 -1.62 -11.03
N ILE A 156 17.17 -1.47 -9.73
CA ILE A 156 16.12 -1.32 -8.72
C ILE A 156 15.27 -0.07 -9.01
N VAL A 157 13.95 -0.24 -9.03
CA VAL A 157 13.02 0.89 -9.05
C VAL A 157 13.03 1.58 -7.69
N ASN A 158 13.26 2.89 -7.68
CA ASN A 158 13.24 3.73 -6.50
C ASN A 158 11.81 3.80 -5.89
N PRO A 159 11.66 3.83 -4.55
CA PRO A 159 10.35 3.96 -3.88
C PRO A 159 9.48 5.13 -4.36
N ASP A 160 10.10 6.23 -4.83
CA ASP A 160 9.40 7.43 -5.26
C ASP A 160 8.84 7.28 -6.69
N LEU A 161 7.66 6.66 -6.79
CA LEU A 161 6.82 6.71 -7.98
C LEU A 161 5.92 7.95 -7.96
N HIS A 162 5.95 8.74 -9.03
CA HIS A 162 5.18 9.98 -9.09
C HIS A 162 4.27 10.03 -10.31
N LEU A 163 2.98 10.28 -10.10
CA LEU A 163 2.03 10.53 -11.18
C LEU A 163 2.05 12.00 -11.57
N ASP A 164 1.90 12.30 -12.86
CA ASP A 164 1.68 13.68 -13.30
C ASP A 164 0.32 14.22 -12.80
N GLN A 165 0.12 15.54 -12.90
CA GLN A 165 -1.10 16.20 -12.40
C GLN A 165 -2.41 15.66 -13.01
N LYS A 166 -2.34 15.00 -14.18
CA LYS A 166 -3.50 14.45 -14.87
C LYS A 166 -3.58 12.93 -14.75
N SER A 167 -2.69 12.30 -13.99
CA SER A 167 -2.53 10.85 -13.91
C SER A 167 -2.41 10.16 -15.28
N MET A 168 -1.78 10.82 -16.25
CA MET A 168 -1.58 10.28 -17.61
C MET A 168 -0.21 9.59 -17.75
N HIS A 169 0.74 9.97 -16.89
CA HIS A 169 2.07 9.37 -16.84
C HIS A 169 2.49 9.10 -15.41
N VAL A 170 3.23 8.02 -15.23
CA VAL A 170 3.99 7.73 -14.02
C VAL A 170 5.49 7.90 -14.31
N TYR A 171 6.14 8.69 -13.48
CA TYR A 171 7.59 8.87 -13.49
C TYR A 171 8.20 7.78 -12.60
N VAL A 172 9.04 6.95 -13.23
CA VAL A 172 9.75 5.84 -12.59
C VAL A 172 11.22 6.17 -12.56
N MET A 173 11.82 6.11 -11.37
CA MET A 173 13.24 6.39 -11.20
C MET A 173 14.01 5.11 -10.89
N THR A 174 15.18 4.96 -11.50
CA THR A 174 16.22 4.00 -11.13
C THR A 174 17.43 4.79 -10.61
N GLU A 175 18.54 4.10 -10.29
CA GLU A 175 19.78 4.78 -9.86
C GLU A 175 20.27 5.85 -10.86
N ARG A 176 20.08 5.64 -12.16
CA ARG A 176 20.73 6.44 -13.22
C ARG A 176 19.77 7.03 -14.24
N ARG A 177 18.48 6.78 -14.13
CA ARG A 177 17.50 7.16 -15.16
C ARG A 177 16.15 7.50 -14.55
N VAL A 178 15.51 8.49 -15.16
CA VAL A 178 14.10 8.79 -14.93
C VAL A 178 13.33 8.46 -16.21
N SER A 179 12.35 7.58 -16.11
CA SER A 179 11.52 7.11 -17.21
C SER A 179 10.11 7.67 -17.05
N LYS A 180 9.61 8.37 -18.08
CA LYS A 180 8.22 8.83 -18.15
C LYS A 180 7.38 7.76 -18.85
N VAL A 181 6.57 7.04 -18.09
CA VAL A 181 5.79 5.90 -18.59
C VAL A 181 4.33 6.31 -18.73
N LYS A 182 3.70 5.99 -19.86
CA LYS A 182 2.27 6.23 -20.05
C LYS A 182 1.46 5.28 -19.17
N VAL A 183 0.43 5.83 -18.55
CA VAL A 183 -0.51 5.04 -17.74
C VAL A 183 -1.26 4.02 -18.61
N HIS A 184 -1.63 4.38 -19.83
CA HIS A 184 -2.29 3.49 -20.80
C HIS A 184 -1.77 3.70 -22.23
N GLU A 185 -1.88 2.65 -23.07
CA GLU A 185 -1.56 2.75 -24.50
C GLU A 185 -2.49 1.87 -25.38
N CYS A 186 -3.80 2.09 -25.28
CA CYS A 186 -4.82 1.24 -25.93
C CYS A 186 -4.70 1.14 -27.47
N ASN A 187 -4.08 2.14 -28.12
CA ASN A 187 -3.95 2.21 -29.58
C ASN A 187 -3.07 1.08 -30.18
N VAL A 188 -2.34 0.33 -29.35
CA VAL A 188 -1.57 -0.84 -29.78
C VAL A 188 -2.47 -2.01 -30.16
N TYR A 189 -3.68 -2.09 -29.60
CA TYR A 189 -4.63 -3.16 -29.88
C TYR A 189 -5.43 -2.86 -31.15
N LYS A 190 -5.39 -3.78 -32.12
CA LYS A 190 -5.97 -3.59 -33.46
C LYS A 190 -7.32 -4.27 -33.65
N THR A 191 -7.79 -5.03 -32.67
CA THR A 191 -9.10 -5.66 -32.69
C THR A 191 -9.82 -5.42 -31.38
N CYS A 192 -11.16 -5.43 -31.42
CA CYS A 192 -12.00 -5.35 -30.23
C CYS A 192 -11.63 -6.41 -29.20
N TRP A 193 -11.39 -7.64 -29.69
CA TRP A 193 -11.05 -8.75 -28.84
C TRP A 193 -9.71 -8.54 -28.13
N ASP A 194 -8.67 -8.09 -28.85
CA ASP A 194 -7.36 -7.81 -28.25
C ASP A 194 -7.43 -6.68 -27.21
N CYS A 195 -8.24 -5.65 -27.47
CA CYS A 195 -8.40 -4.50 -26.58
C CYS A 195 -9.11 -4.89 -25.28
N VAL A 196 -10.30 -5.48 -25.38
CA VAL A 196 -11.14 -5.77 -24.20
C VAL A 196 -10.59 -6.95 -23.39
N ASN A 197 -9.95 -7.93 -24.04
CA ASN A 197 -9.42 -9.11 -23.35
C ASN A 197 -8.20 -8.80 -22.47
N ARG A 198 -7.56 -7.64 -22.65
CA ARG A 198 -6.46 -7.19 -21.79
C ARG A 198 -6.91 -6.78 -20.39
N LYS A 199 -8.19 -6.47 -20.21
CA LYS A 199 -8.75 -6.00 -18.93
C LYS A 199 -8.00 -4.79 -18.35
N ASP A 200 -7.40 -3.99 -19.23
CA ASP A 200 -6.85 -2.70 -18.86
C ASP A 200 -8.02 -1.72 -18.62
N PRO A 201 -8.19 -1.18 -17.40
CA PRO A 201 -9.32 -0.31 -17.05
C PRO A 201 -9.35 1.02 -17.81
N TYR A 202 -8.27 1.39 -18.51
CA TYR A 202 -8.25 2.57 -19.37
C TYR A 202 -8.72 2.28 -20.80
N CYS A 203 -8.78 1.01 -21.21
CA CYS A 203 -9.01 0.63 -22.59
C CYS A 203 -10.44 0.17 -22.86
N GLY A 204 -11.04 0.76 -23.91
CA GLY A 204 -12.31 0.35 -24.49
C GLY A 204 -12.21 0.30 -26.01
N TRP A 205 -13.15 -0.40 -26.65
CA TRP A 205 -13.20 -0.48 -28.11
C TRP A 205 -14.19 0.52 -28.69
N CYS A 206 -13.71 1.43 -29.54
CA CYS A 206 -14.56 2.32 -30.31
C CYS A 206 -14.96 1.62 -31.62
N SER A 207 -16.21 1.16 -31.72
CA SER A 207 -16.67 0.37 -32.88
C SER A 207 -16.97 1.17 -34.15
N LEU A 208 -16.98 2.50 -34.05
CA LEU A 208 -17.38 3.42 -35.13
C LEU A 208 -16.22 4.30 -35.65
N GLU A 209 -15.00 4.09 -35.15
CA GLU A 209 -13.76 4.73 -35.65
C GLU A 209 -13.04 3.85 -36.68
#